data_AF-A0A7S2I098-F1
#
_entry.id   AF-A0A7S2I098-F1
#
_cell.length_a   1.000
_cell.length_b   1.000
_cell.length_c   1.000
_cell.angle_alpha   90.00
_cell.angle_beta   90.00
_cell.angle_gamma   90.00
#
_symmetry.space_group_name_H-M   'P 1'
#
loop_
_entity.id
_entity.type
_entity.pdbx_description
1 polymer ?
#
loop_
_entity_poly.entity_id
_entity_poly.type
_entity_poly.pdbx_seq_one_letter_code
_entity_poly.pdbx_strand_id
1 'polypeptide(L)'
;CRSFFRHPRSSETRGSDIATPEPPWPIYYFNMADGWIVGQIAFIYAFNKVKPAEIVDKLISLIIDIVTPGRGAGESNWWMRGLRSLEQSAERTRRELDIRSDLRQWDEEFPFAHHELIVRYAVGALASTAAIFIYGKARGMIYRKR
;
A
#
# COMPACT_ATOMS: atom_id res chain seq x y z
N CYS A 1 69.84 28.26 49.31
CA CYS A 1 69.51 26.93 48.73
C CYS A 1 68.38 26.25 49.50
N ARG A 2 67.13 26.41 49.04
CA ARG A 2 66.01 25.46 49.20
C ARG A 2 64.83 26.04 48.43
N SER A 3 64.83 25.76 47.14
CA SER A 3 63.72 25.95 46.21
C SER A 3 62.55 25.10 46.69
N PHE A 4 61.52 25.76 47.21
CA PHE A 4 60.25 25.16 47.59
C PHE A 4 59.45 24.89 46.29
N PHE A 5 59.66 23.72 45.69
CA PHE A 5 58.84 23.23 44.59
C PHE A 5 57.43 22.91 45.12
N ARG A 6 56.50 23.86 44.98
CA ARG A 6 55.06 23.58 45.09
C ARG A 6 54.60 23.02 43.74
N HIS A 7 54.33 21.72 43.71
CA HIS A 7 53.54 21.12 42.64
C HIS A 7 52.16 21.81 42.57
N PRO A 8 51.67 22.19 41.38
CA PRO A 8 50.25 22.48 41.21
C PRO A 8 49.47 21.18 41.40
N ARG A 9 48.46 21.22 42.27
CA ARG A 9 47.44 20.15 42.36
C ARG A 9 46.84 19.99 40.98
N SER A 10 47.01 18.81 40.39
CA SER A 10 46.18 18.34 39.30
C SER A 10 44.73 18.45 39.75
N SER A 11 44.00 19.40 39.17
CA SER A 11 42.55 19.46 39.26
C SER A 11 42.02 18.15 38.68
N GLU A 12 41.58 17.30 39.60
CA GLU A 12 40.67 16.20 39.45
C GLU A 12 39.69 16.48 38.29
N THR A 13 39.99 15.92 37.12
CA THR A 13 39.03 15.75 36.05
C THR A 13 37.99 14.80 36.61
N ARG A 14 36.93 15.35 37.21
CA ARG A 14 35.63 14.68 37.30
C ARG A 14 35.28 14.32 35.87
N GLY A 15 35.64 13.11 35.48
CA GLY A 15 34.97 12.40 34.40
C GLY A 15 33.52 12.38 34.81
N SER A 16 32.75 13.32 34.28
CA SER A 16 31.32 13.16 34.17
C SER A 16 31.13 11.89 33.36
N ASP A 17 30.87 10.80 34.05
CA ASP A 17 30.20 9.63 33.51
C ASP A 17 28.86 10.15 32.97
N ILE A 18 28.90 10.68 31.75
CA ILE A 18 27.72 10.88 30.94
C ILE A 18 27.31 9.46 30.58
N ALA A 19 26.54 8.85 31.49
CA ALA A 19 25.70 7.72 31.15
C ALA A 19 24.86 8.18 29.97
N THR A 20 25.28 7.83 28.76
CA THR A 20 24.44 7.96 27.58
C THR A 20 23.17 7.21 27.94
N PRO A 21 21.99 7.84 27.97
CA PRO A 21 20.77 7.13 28.28
C PRO A 21 20.66 6.00 27.28
N GLU A 22 20.75 4.76 27.74
CA GLU A 22 20.50 3.61 26.87
C GLU A 22 19.14 3.87 26.22
N PRO A 23 19.07 3.85 24.87
CA PRO A 23 17.77 3.99 24.24
C PRO A 23 16.83 2.93 24.80
N PRO A 24 15.53 3.21 24.93
CA PRO A 24 14.57 2.24 25.47
C PRO A 24 14.35 1.12 24.44
N TRP A 25 15.32 0.21 24.34
CA TRP A 25 15.43 -0.78 23.28
C TRP A 25 14.33 -1.83 23.23
N PRO A 26 13.59 -2.25 24.29
CA PRO A 26 12.59 -3.29 24.09
C PRO A 26 11.35 -2.80 23.33
N ILE A 27 10.84 -1.59 23.63
CA ILE A 27 9.53 -1.15 23.14
C ILE A 27 9.55 -0.90 21.62
N TYR A 28 10.66 -0.39 21.07
CA TYR A 28 10.75 -0.08 19.64
C TYR A 28 10.82 -1.32 18.75
N TYR A 29 11.53 -2.39 19.15
CA TYR A 29 11.61 -3.62 18.37
C TYR A 29 10.30 -4.43 18.37
N PHE A 30 9.60 -4.51 19.50
CA PHE A 30 8.27 -5.14 19.56
C PHE A 30 7.27 -4.42 18.64
N ASN A 31 7.30 -3.09 18.60
CA ASN A 31 6.42 -2.30 17.74
C ASN A 31 6.66 -2.55 16.24
N MET A 32 7.91 -2.72 15.83
CA MET A 32 8.26 -2.95 14.43
C MET A 32 7.93 -4.38 13.99
N ALA A 33 8.16 -5.36 14.88
CA ALA A 33 7.85 -6.77 14.64
C ALA A 33 6.33 -7.00 14.49
N ASP A 34 5.50 -6.44 15.37
CA ASP A 34 4.05 -6.63 15.33
C ASP A 34 3.41 -6.08 14.06
N GLY A 35 3.79 -4.86 13.65
CA GLY A 35 3.29 -4.25 12.43
C GLY A 35 3.71 -5.05 11.19
N TRP A 36 4.94 -5.54 11.17
CA TRP A 36 5.44 -6.41 10.10
C TRP A 36 4.65 -7.72 10.03
N ILE A 37 4.42 -8.40 11.16
CA ILE A 37 3.63 -9.66 11.22
C ILE A 37 2.21 -9.42 10.71
N VAL A 38 1.52 -8.37 11.17
CA VAL A 38 0.17 -8.03 10.71
C VAL A 38 0.14 -7.78 9.21
N GLY A 39 1.13 -7.06 8.70
CA GLY A 39 1.29 -6.83 7.27
C GLY A 39 1.50 -8.11 6.46
N GLN A 40 2.32 -9.04 6.94
CA GLN A 40 2.57 -10.33 6.27
C GLN A 40 1.33 -11.23 6.29
N ILE A 41 0.62 -11.31 7.41
CA ILE A 41 -0.62 -12.10 7.52
C ILE A 41 -1.68 -11.55 6.56
N ALA A 42 -1.86 -10.22 6.52
CA ALA A 42 -2.80 -9.57 5.61
C ALA A 42 -2.41 -9.80 4.14
N PHE A 43 -1.11 -9.70 3.81
CA PHE A 43 -0.59 -9.98 2.48
C PHE A 43 -0.91 -11.42 2.04
N ILE A 44 -0.52 -12.41 2.85
CA ILE A 44 -0.68 -13.84 2.53
C ILE A 44 -2.17 -14.19 2.43
N TYR A 45 -2.99 -13.65 3.33
CA TYR A 45 -4.43 -13.86 3.29
C TYR A 45 -5.05 -13.32 1.99
N ALA A 46 -4.74 -12.07 1.63
CA ALA A 46 -5.21 -11.47 0.40
C ALA A 46 -4.70 -12.22 -0.83
N PHE A 47 -3.41 -12.56 -0.87
CA PHE A 47 -2.79 -13.31 -1.97
C PHE A 47 -3.50 -14.65 -2.25
N ASN A 48 -3.89 -15.37 -1.19
CA ASN A 48 -4.53 -16.68 -1.30
C ASN A 48 -6.05 -16.61 -1.55
N LYS A 49 -6.72 -15.56 -1.08
CA LYS A 49 -8.19 -15.45 -1.15
C LYS A 49 -8.69 -14.63 -2.32
N VAL A 50 -7.86 -13.76 -2.89
CA VAL A 50 -8.22 -12.94 -4.03
C VAL A 50 -8.35 -13.80 -5.28
N LYS A 51 -9.49 -13.67 -5.95
CA LYS A 51 -9.67 -14.18 -7.31
C LYS A 51 -9.23 -13.08 -8.29
N PRO A 52 -8.15 -13.29 -9.07
CA PRO A 52 -7.63 -12.25 -9.96
C PRO A 52 -8.64 -11.81 -11.00
N ALA A 53 -9.40 -12.76 -11.56
CA ALA A 53 -10.43 -12.50 -12.56
C ALA A 53 -11.45 -11.44 -12.10
N GLU A 54 -11.96 -11.55 -10.87
CA GLU A 54 -12.95 -10.59 -10.33
C GLU A 54 -12.35 -9.18 -10.16
N ILE A 55 -11.04 -9.07 -9.90
CA ILE A 55 -10.36 -7.79 -9.76
C ILE A 55 -10.07 -7.18 -11.13
N VAL A 56 -9.61 -8.00 -12.08
CA VAL A 56 -9.39 -7.58 -13.47
C VAL A 56 -10.69 -7.05 -14.06
N ASP A 57 -11.81 -7.75 -13.88
CA ASP A 57 -13.14 -7.29 -14.36
C ASP A 57 -13.49 -5.90 -13.79
N LYS A 58 -13.26 -5.67 -12.49
CA LYS A 58 -13.50 -4.35 -11.86
C LYS A 58 -12.54 -3.27 -12.38
N LEU A 59 -11.29 -3.64 -12.65
CA LEU A 59 -10.28 -2.74 -13.18
C LEU A 59 -10.61 -2.33 -14.61
N ILE A 60 -11.05 -3.28 -15.45
CA ILE A 60 -11.54 -3.04 -16.80
C ILE A 60 -12.76 -2.12 -16.76
N SER A 61 -13.74 -2.39 -15.89
CA SER A 61 -14.91 -1.52 -15.72
C SER A 61 -14.51 -0.09 -15.34
N LEU A 62 -13.56 0.06 -14.42
CA LEU A 62 -13.07 1.37 -13.98
C LEU A 62 -12.32 2.11 -15.09
N ILE A 63 -11.47 1.41 -15.85
CA ILE A 63 -10.77 1.97 -17.02
C ILE A 63 -11.80 2.43 -18.07
N ILE A 64 -12.81 1.61 -18.35
CA ILE A 64 -13.86 1.95 -19.31
C ILE A 64 -14.63 3.19 -18.85
N ASP A 65 -14.99 3.28 -17.57
CA ASP A 65 -15.70 4.45 -17.03
C ASP A 65 -14.85 5.74 -17.09
N ILE A 66 -13.54 5.64 -16.87
CA ILE A 66 -12.61 6.78 -17.00
C ILE A 66 -12.50 7.24 -18.46
N VAL A 67 -12.36 6.29 -19.39
CA VAL A 67 -12.10 6.60 -20.81
C VAL A 67 -13.39 6.97 -21.55
N THR A 68 -14.55 6.48 -21.09
CA THR A 68 -15.87 6.82 -21.67
C THR A 68 -16.74 7.55 -20.64
N PRO A 69 -16.44 8.83 -20.32
CA PRO A 69 -17.27 9.61 -19.44
C PRO A 69 -18.66 9.78 -20.07
N GLY A 70 -19.70 9.52 -19.26
CA GLY A 70 -21.09 9.56 -19.71
C GLY A 70 -21.45 10.89 -20.35
N ARG A 71 -21.62 10.90 -21.67
CA ARG A 71 -22.15 12.05 -22.43
C ARG A 71 -23.67 11.93 -22.44
N GLY A 72 -24.38 12.85 -21.75
CA GLY A 72 -25.84 12.83 -21.74
C GLY A 72 -26.56 13.86 -20.86
N ALA A 73 -25.85 14.67 -20.06
CA ALA A 73 -26.47 15.72 -19.25
C ALA A 73 -26.93 16.90 -20.14
N GLY A 74 -28.13 16.81 -20.72
CA GLY A 74 -28.77 17.94 -21.43
C GLY A 74 -29.75 17.63 -22.57
N GLU A 75 -29.93 16.36 -22.98
CA GLU A 75 -30.77 16.07 -24.16
C GLU A 75 -32.25 15.78 -23.82
N SER A 76 -33.17 16.52 -24.45
CA SER A 76 -34.62 16.40 -24.25
C SER A 76 -35.22 15.15 -24.91
N ASN A 77 -34.68 14.69 -26.04
CA ASN A 77 -35.25 13.58 -26.82
C ASN A 77 -34.87 12.20 -26.25
N TRP A 78 -35.87 11.45 -25.80
CA TRP A 78 -35.68 10.15 -25.14
C TRP A 78 -35.23 9.03 -26.09
N TRP A 79 -35.67 9.04 -27.36
CA TRP A 79 -35.24 8.07 -28.37
C TRP A 79 -33.77 8.21 -28.77
N MET A 80 -33.29 9.45 -28.93
CA MET A 80 -31.88 9.74 -29.19
C MET A 80 -30.99 9.34 -28.01
N ARG A 81 -31.49 9.50 -26.77
CA ARG A 81 -30.83 8.97 -25.56
C ARG A 81 -30.74 7.43 -25.60
N GLY A 82 -31.80 6.74 -26.03
CA GLY A 82 -31.80 5.29 -26.19
C GLY A 82 -30.76 4.79 -27.20
N LEU A 83 -30.75 5.33 -28.43
CA LEU A 83 -29.78 4.97 -29.46
C LEU A 83 -28.33 5.23 -29.03
N ARG A 84 -28.05 6.38 -28.42
CA ARG A 84 -26.71 6.69 -27.90
C ARG A 84 -26.30 5.82 -26.73
N SER A 85 -27.24 5.44 -25.85
CA SER A 85 -26.94 4.51 -24.76
C SER A 85 -26.56 3.13 -25.29
N LEU A 86 -27.18 2.68 -26.39
CA LEU A 86 -26.84 1.43 -27.05
C LEU A 86 -25.51 1.51 -27.77
N GLU A 87 -25.22 2.61 -28.48
CA GLU A 87 -23.90 2.86 -29.08
C GLU A 87 -22.80 2.92 -28.01
N GLN A 88 -23.05 3.59 -26.89
CA GLN A 88 -22.12 3.63 -25.75
C GLN A 88 -21.94 2.24 -25.15
N SER A 89 -23.01 1.46 -24.98
CA SER A 89 -22.92 0.11 -24.45
C SER A 89 -22.14 -0.80 -25.40
N ALA A 90 -22.38 -0.70 -26.72
CA ALA A 90 -21.67 -1.47 -27.73
C ALA A 90 -20.18 -1.09 -27.79
N GLU A 91 -19.85 0.20 -27.71
CA GLU A 91 -18.47 0.69 -27.65
C GLU A 91 -17.77 0.23 -26.36
N ARG A 92 -18.48 0.24 -25.22
CA ARG A 92 -17.99 -0.30 -23.95
C ARG A 92 -17.69 -1.79 -24.04
N THR A 93 -18.62 -2.58 -24.57
CA THR A 93 -18.43 -4.03 -24.77
C THR A 93 -17.29 -4.32 -25.74
N ARG A 94 -17.15 -3.53 -26.82
CA ARG A 94 -16.04 -3.69 -27.77
C ARG A 94 -14.69 -3.45 -27.10
N ARG A 95 -14.56 -2.39 -26.31
CA ARG A 95 -13.32 -2.10 -25.57
C ARG A 95 -13.02 -3.12 -24.48
N GLU A 96 -14.04 -3.61 -23.80
CA GLU A 96 -13.87 -4.71 -22.84
C GLU A 96 -13.28 -5.95 -23.51
N LEU A 97 -13.79 -6.34 -24.67
CA LEU A 97 -13.28 -7.48 -25.43
C LEU A 97 -11.83 -7.26 -25.89
N ASP A 98 -11.50 -6.06 -26.35
CA ASP A 98 -10.15 -5.68 -26.81
C ASP A 98 -9.13 -5.79 -25.67
N ILE A 99 -9.46 -5.25 -24.49
CA ILE A 99 -8.59 -5.34 -23.31
C ILE A 99 -8.43 -6.79 -22.84
N ARG A 100 -9.50 -7.60 -22.92
CA ARG A 100 -9.44 -9.03 -22.59
C ARG A 100 -8.57 -9.81 -23.59
N SER A 101 -8.60 -9.48 -24.89
CA SER A 101 -7.70 -10.09 -25.86
C SER A 101 -6.26 -9.70 -25.61
N ASP A 102 -5.98 -8.44 -25.28
CA ASP A 102 -4.62 -7.98 -24.97
C ASP A 102 -4.06 -8.68 -23.73
N LEU A 103 -4.87 -8.83 -22.67
CA LEU A 103 -4.49 -9.57 -21.47
C LEU A 103 -4.17 -11.04 -21.77
N ARG A 104 -4.95 -11.67 -22.66
CA ARG A 104 -4.70 -13.05 -23.07
C ARG A 104 -3.44 -13.18 -23.91
N GLN A 105 -3.21 -12.25 -24.85
CA GLN A 105 -1.98 -12.20 -25.63
C GLN A 105 -0.77 -12.01 -24.71
N TRP A 106 -0.89 -11.16 -23.69
CA TRP A 106 0.18 -10.91 -22.74
C TRP A 106 0.52 -12.16 -21.90
N ASP A 107 -0.48 -12.97 -21.52
CA ASP A 107 -0.21 -14.26 -20.88
C ASP A 107 0.48 -15.27 -21.80
N GLU A 108 0.16 -15.25 -23.10
CA GLU A 108 0.81 -16.09 -24.11
C GLU A 108 2.26 -15.66 -24.36
N GLU A 109 2.53 -14.35 -24.37
CA GLU A 109 3.86 -13.78 -24.54
C GLU A 109 4.76 -13.93 -23.30
N PHE A 110 4.18 -13.85 -22.09
CA PHE A 110 4.91 -13.91 -20.83
C PHE A 110 4.42 -15.04 -19.91
N PRO A 111 4.73 -16.30 -20.24
CA PRO A 111 4.25 -17.46 -19.47
C PRO A 111 4.78 -17.50 -18.03
N PHE A 112 5.90 -16.83 -17.74
CA PHE A 112 6.46 -16.74 -16.39
C PHE A 112 5.86 -15.61 -15.55
N ALA A 113 5.18 -14.64 -16.17
CA ALA A 113 4.65 -13.45 -15.51
C ALA A 113 3.15 -13.27 -15.78
N HIS A 114 2.36 -14.32 -15.55
CA HIS A 114 0.91 -14.28 -15.72
C HIS A 114 0.27 -13.11 -14.97
N HIS A 115 -0.75 -12.49 -15.58
CA HIS A 115 -1.32 -11.24 -15.05
C HIS A 115 -1.99 -11.49 -13.71
N GLU A 116 -2.49 -12.70 -13.53
CA GLU A 116 -2.98 -13.19 -12.27
C GLU A 116 -1.99 -13.03 -11.12
N LEU A 117 -0.71 -13.37 -11.33
CA LEU A 117 0.32 -13.24 -10.30
C LEU A 117 0.55 -11.77 -9.97
N ILE A 118 0.70 -10.92 -10.98
CA ILE A 118 0.89 -9.47 -10.77
C ILE A 118 -0.28 -8.89 -9.97
N VAL A 119 -1.52 -9.24 -10.34
CA VAL A 119 -2.72 -8.76 -9.64
C VAL A 119 -2.74 -9.25 -8.20
N ARG A 120 -2.43 -10.52 -7.92
CA ARG A 120 -2.36 -11.03 -6.54
C ARG A 120 -1.30 -10.33 -5.70
N TYR A 121 -0.12 -10.08 -6.27
CA TYR A 121 0.95 -9.36 -5.60
C TYR A 121 0.57 -7.91 -5.31
N ALA A 122 0.02 -7.20 -6.30
CA ALA A 122 -0.42 -5.81 -6.14
C ALA A 122 -1.50 -5.68 -5.06
N VAL A 123 -2.51 -6.56 -5.08
CA VAL A 123 -3.61 -6.53 -4.11
C VAL A 123 -3.14 -6.96 -2.73
N GLY A 124 -2.26 -7.96 -2.64
CA GLY A 124 -1.62 -8.35 -1.39
C GLY A 124 -0.84 -7.20 -0.77
N ALA A 125 -0.06 -6.46 -1.56
CA ALA A 125 0.70 -5.30 -1.09
C ALA A 125 -0.22 -4.17 -0.60
N LEU A 126 -1.31 -3.89 -1.33
CA LEU A 126 -2.32 -2.92 -0.90
C LEU A 126 -3.02 -3.34 0.40
N ALA A 127 -3.39 -4.62 0.53
CA ALA A 127 -4.00 -5.14 1.75
C ALA A 127 -3.04 -5.06 2.95
N SER A 128 -1.77 -5.39 2.73
CA SER A 128 -0.71 -5.29 3.73
C SER A 128 -0.52 -3.87 4.24
N THR A 129 -0.37 -2.91 3.33
CA THR A 129 -0.20 -1.48 3.68
C THR A 129 -1.43 -0.92 4.41
N ALA A 130 -2.64 -1.25 3.95
CA ALA A 130 -3.88 -0.87 4.62
C ALA A 130 -3.97 -1.46 6.04
N ALA A 131 -3.63 -2.75 6.20
CA ALA A 131 -3.65 -3.43 7.50
C ALA A 131 -2.67 -2.80 8.48
N ILE A 132 -1.43 -2.51 8.05
CA ILE A 132 -0.43 -1.83 8.89
C ILE A 132 -0.95 -0.44 9.33
N PHE A 133 -1.54 0.32 8.40
CA PHE A 133 -2.06 1.65 8.70
C PHE A 133 -3.22 1.62 9.71
N ILE A 134 -4.19 0.73 9.50
CA ILE A 134 -5.34 0.55 10.40
C ILE A 134 -4.87 0.07 11.77
N TYR A 135 -3.96 -0.90 11.81
CA TYR A 135 -3.40 -1.42 13.05
C TYR A 135 -2.66 -0.34 13.84
N GLY A 136 -1.82 0.45 13.17
CA GLY A 136 -1.13 1.59 13.78
C GLY A 136 -2.10 2.62 14.35
N LYS A 137 -3.16 2.97 13.61
CA LYS A 137 -4.21 3.89 14.06
C LYS A 137 -5.01 3.35 15.25
N ALA A 138 -5.47 2.10 15.18
CA ALA A 138 -6.25 1.46 16.23
C ALA A 138 -5.47 1.37 17.54
N ARG A 139 -4.21 0.95 17.44
CA ARG A 139 -3.31 0.86 18.59
C ARG A 139 -3.03 2.25 19.18
N GLY A 140 -2.75 3.26 18.36
CA GLY A 140 -2.54 4.63 18.83
C GLY A 140 -3.73 5.19 19.61
N MET A 141 -4.97 4.84 19.23
CA MET A 141 -6.16 5.22 19.99
C MET A 141 -6.26 4.53 21.36
N ILE A 142 -5.83 3.28 21.46
CA ILE A 142 -5.85 2.52 22.73
C ILE A 142 -4.85 3.13 23.73
N TYR A 143 -3.64 3.46 23.28
CA TYR A 143 -2.63 4.07 24.15
C TYR A 143 -2.98 5.49 24.58
N ARG A 144 -3.73 6.25 23.77
CA ARG A 144 -4.20 7.60 24.15
C ARG A 144 -5.29 7.59 25.23
N LYS A 145 -5.98 6.46 25.43
CA LYS A 145 -7.05 6.33 26.44
C LYS A 145 -6.56 5.84 27.81
N ARG A 146 -5.31 5.40 27.92
CA ARG A 146 -4.65 5.11 29.21
C ARG A 146 -3.87 6.33 29.68
#